data_AF-A0A7S2VH77-F1
#
_entry.id   AF-A0A7S2VH77-F1
#
_cell.length_a   1.000
_cell.length_b   1.000
_cell.length_c   1.000
_cell.angle_alpha   90.00
_cell.angle_beta   90.00
_cell.angle_gamma   90.00
#
_symmetry.space_group_name_H-M   'P 1'
#
loop_
_entity.id
_entity.type
_entity.pdbx_description
1 polymer ?
#
loop_
_entity_poly.entity_id
_entity_poly.type
_entity_poly.pdbx_seq_one_letter_code
_entity_poly.pdbx_strand_id
1 'polypeptide(L)'
;QGVGKSSVNKMSDSGSEESVSSSKAEKGLPQIQNGEPQTSPAELTQGCSRWLKASYSFLYVEVSSLVLLFACIALWSPTPWMKYAISVASVSFGICIILQTMEFLQPGFLEKPMVGEHSFEKLCSVFLLLWWIFGTGFITFKGPFIFTSNGWFGAWGGLISSCQWCIGLDFVSYDSQSREVKYLMNLVLLSIVTILASISPLREKTRNFEGAGLSIAAGAITLIVCAYL
;
A
#
# COMPACT_ATOMS: atom_id res chain seq x y z
N GLN A 1 -1.05 34.02 -75.83
CA GLN A 1 -1.85 34.32 -74.63
C GLN A 1 -1.02 33.91 -73.42
N GLY A 2 -0.68 34.71 -72.41
CA GLY A 2 -0.21 36.10 -72.34
C GLY A 2 1.10 36.08 -71.50
N VAL A 3 2.10 36.93 -71.81
CA VAL A 3 2.46 38.17 -71.07
C VAL A 3 2.86 37.90 -69.61
N GLY A 4 4.02 38.28 -69.05
CA GLY A 4 5.16 39.09 -69.48
C GLY A 4 6.03 39.51 -68.27
N LYS A 5 7.36 39.46 -68.46
CA LYS A 5 8.50 40.28 -67.94
C LYS A 5 8.43 41.05 -66.59
N SER A 6 9.50 40.90 -65.77
CA SER A 6 10.52 41.92 -65.37
C SER A 6 11.30 41.41 -64.14
N SER A 7 12.65 41.25 -64.14
CA SER A 7 13.72 42.27 -63.96
C SER A 7 13.64 42.99 -62.59
N VAL A 8 14.68 43.25 -61.77
CA VAL A 8 16.16 43.31 -61.86
C VAL A 8 16.75 43.50 -60.43
N ASN A 9 18.03 43.15 -60.27
CA ASN A 9 18.98 43.31 -59.16
C ASN A 9 19.00 44.60 -58.29
N LYS A 10 19.47 44.43 -57.03
CA LYS A 10 20.41 45.30 -56.25
C LYS A 10 20.85 44.50 -54.99
N MET A 11 22.06 43.97 -54.84
CA MET A 11 23.40 44.56 -54.62
C MET A 11 23.57 45.30 -53.26
N SER A 12 24.20 44.58 -52.34
CA SER A 12 25.10 44.94 -51.22
C SER A 12 25.25 46.40 -50.79
N ASP A 13 25.21 46.64 -49.47
CA ASP A 13 26.31 47.35 -48.80
C ASP A 13 26.45 46.98 -47.31
N SER A 14 27.70 47.03 -46.86
CA SER A 14 28.28 46.66 -45.58
C SER A 14 28.30 47.81 -44.57
N GLY A 15 28.32 47.49 -43.27
CA GLY A 15 28.58 48.47 -42.20
C GLY A 15 28.63 47.83 -40.82
N SER A 16 29.84 47.76 -40.27
CA SER A 16 30.29 47.19 -39.00
C SER A 16 30.09 48.12 -37.78
N GLU A 17 30.03 47.51 -36.59
CA GLU A 17 30.76 47.85 -35.34
C GLU A 17 29.95 47.66 -34.02
N GLU A 18 30.46 46.72 -33.21
CA GLU A 18 30.64 46.66 -31.74
C GLU A 18 29.64 47.36 -30.79
N SER A 19 29.09 46.69 -29.77
CA SER A 19 29.85 46.43 -28.53
C SER A 19 29.11 45.53 -27.50
N VAL A 20 29.91 44.61 -26.95
CA VAL A 20 29.91 43.88 -25.67
C VAL A 20 28.94 44.32 -24.55
N SER A 21 28.18 43.36 -23.98
CA SER A 21 28.03 43.21 -22.51
C SER A 21 27.32 41.90 -22.10
N SER A 22 28.14 40.92 -21.69
CA SER A 22 27.98 40.02 -20.54
C SER A 22 26.58 39.86 -19.90
N SER A 23 25.99 38.66 -19.98
CA SER A 23 25.29 38.07 -18.82
C SER A 23 25.13 36.56 -18.99
N LYS A 24 25.26 35.86 -17.87
CA LYS A 24 25.54 34.45 -17.68
C LYS A 24 24.42 33.54 -18.18
N ALA A 25 24.84 32.37 -18.69
CA ALA A 25 24.01 31.18 -18.80
C ALA A 25 23.55 30.75 -17.40
N GLU A 26 22.37 31.21 -17.01
CA GLU A 26 21.62 30.68 -15.88
C GLU A 26 20.93 29.40 -16.36
N LYS A 27 21.49 28.25 -15.96
CA LYS A 27 20.82 26.95 -16.10
C LYS A 27 19.49 27.07 -15.36
N GLY A 28 18.40 27.11 -16.12
CA GLY A 28 17.05 27.15 -15.58
C GLY A 28 16.87 26.04 -14.56
N LEU A 29 16.54 26.42 -13.32
CA LEU A 29 15.96 25.49 -12.36
C LEU A 29 14.72 24.85 -13.00
N PRO A 30 14.41 23.58 -12.69
CA PRO A 30 13.12 23.01 -13.07
C PRO A 30 12.03 23.93 -12.54
N GLN A 31 11.23 24.50 -13.45
CA GLN A 31 10.05 25.23 -13.05
C GLN A 31 9.18 24.28 -12.24
N ILE A 32 9.03 24.57 -10.95
CA ILE A 32 7.93 24.04 -10.16
C ILE A 32 6.70 24.54 -10.87
N GLN A 33 6.07 23.66 -11.64
CA GLN A 33 4.81 23.93 -12.31
C GLN A 33 3.78 24.08 -11.20
N ASN A 34 3.64 25.30 -10.70
CA ASN A 34 2.56 25.72 -9.83
C ASN A 34 1.30 25.54 -10.67
N GLY A 35 0.63 24.39 -10.54
CA GLY A 35 -0.73 24.22 -11.01
C GLY A 35 -1.60 25.33 -10.40
N GLU A 36 -2.63 25.75 -11.14
CA GLU A 36 -3.56 26.79 -10.69
C GLU A 36 -4.05 26.50 -9.26
N PRO A 37 -4.24 27.54 -8.43
CA PRO A 37 -4.70 27.37 -7.06
C PRO A 37 -6.04 26.64 -7.04
N GLN A 38 -6.02 25.38 -6.61
CA GLN A 38 -7.19 24.50 -6.47
C GLN A 38 -8.21 25.16 -5.54
N THR A 39 -9.22 25.81 -6.12
CA THR A 39 -10.18 26.62 -5.33
C THR A 39 -11.64 26.37 -5.72
N SER A 40 -11.93 25.52 -6.72
CA SER A 40 -13.30 25.11 -6.97
C SER A 40 -13.70 23.89 -6.10
N PRO A 41 -14.91 23.87 -5.51
CA PRO A 41 -15.41 22.71 -4.77
C PRO A 41 -15.43 21.41 -5.58
N ALA A 42 -15.57 21.52 -6.91
CA ALA A 42 -15.54 20.39 -7.83
C ALA A 42 -14.15 19.73 -7.89
N GLU A 43 -13.08 20.53 -7.98
CA GLU A 43 -11.69 20.03 -7.98
C GLU A 43 -11.30 19.41 -6.64
N LEU A 44 -11.74 19.99 -5.52
CA LEU A 44 -11.53 19.41 -4.18
C LEU A 44 -12.20 18.04 -4.06
N THR A 45 -13.43 17.90 -4.56
CA THR A 45 -14.16 16.64 -4.54
C THR A 45 -13.45 15.58 -5.40
N GLN A 46 -12.94 15.98 -6.57
CA GLN A 46 -12.20 15.09 -7.46
C GLN A 46 -10.86 14.65 -6.87
N GLY A 47 -10.12 15.58 -6.24
CA GLY A 47 -8.87 15.28 -5.54
C GLY A 47 -9.08 14.32 -4.37
N CYS A 48 -10.12 14.56 -3.55
CA CYS A 48 -10.48 13.69 -2.44
C CYS A 48 -10.85 12.27 -2.91
N SER A 49 -11.64 12.15 -3.99
CA SER A 49 -12.00 10.84 -4.56
C SER A 49 -10.78 10.06 -5.05
N ARG A 50 -9.83 10.74 -5.72
CA ARG A 50 -8.57 10.12 -6.17
C ARG A 50 -7.70 9.67 -5.00
N TRP A 51 -7.49 10.55 -4.03
CA TRP A 51 -6.75 10.24 -2.81
C TRP A 51 -7.36 9.05 -2.06
N LEU A 52 -8.68 9.01 -1.94
CA LEU A 52 -9.39 7.94 -1.25
C LEU A 52 -9.27 6.61 -2.01
N LYS A 53 -9.33 6.65 -3.35
CA LYS A 53 -9.10 5.47 -4.19
C LYS A 53 -7.67 4.92 -4.04
N ALA A 54 -6.67 5.80 -4.04
CA ALA A 54 -5.27 5.39 -3.85
C ALA A 54 -5.03 4.84 -2.43
N SER A 55 -5.60 5.48 -1.42
CA SER A 55 -5.49 5.06 -0.01
C SER A 55 -6.17 3.73 0.25
N TYR A 56 -7.24 3.40 -0.48
CA TYR A 56 -7.96 2.15 -0.32
C TYR A 56 -7.08 0.92 -0.55
N SER A 57 -6.09 1.00 -1.45
CA SER A 57 -5.16 -0.09 -1.77
C SER A 57 -4.35 -0.58 -0.56
N PHE A 58 -4.11 0.29 0.43
CA PHE A 58 -3.27 -0.01 1.59
C PHE A 58 -3.89 0.33 2.94
N LEU A 59 -5.14 0.82 2.95
CA LEU A 59 -5.91 1.11 4.16
C LEU A 59 -5.94 -0.08 5.14
N TYR A 60 -6.10 -1.29 4.62
CA TYR A 60 -6.17 -2.49 5.45
C TYR A 60 -4.85 -2.79 6.18
N VAL A 61 -3.70 -2.46 5.55
CA VAL A 61 -2.38 -2.54 6.21
C VAL A 61 -2.27 -1.51 7.32
N GLU A 62 -2.77 -0.29 7.09
CA GLU A 62 -2.79 0.78 8.08
C GLU A 62 -3.65 0.42 9.30
N VAL A 63 -4.89 -0.02 9.08
CA VAL A 63 -5.80 -0.46 10.16
C VAL A 63 -5.19 -1.61 10.94
N SER A 64 -4.59 -2.60 10.26
CA SER A 64 -3.92 -3.72 10.92
C SER A 64 -2.70 -3.25 11.74
N SER A 65 -1.96 -2.26 11.24
CA SER A 65 -0.84 -1.63 11.97
C SER A 65 -1.34 -0.95 13.25
N LEU A 66 -2.44 -0.21 13.19
CA LEU A 66 -3.05 0.43 14.37
C LEU A 66 -3.54 -0.59 15.39
N VAL A 67 -4.23 -1.64 14.94
CA VAL A 67 -4.68 -2.73 15.82
C VAL A 67 -3.48 -3.38 16.53
N LEU A 68 -2.41 -3.66 15.78
CA LEU A 68 -1.19 -4.23 16.36
C LEU A 68 -0.51 -3.27 17.34
N LEU A 69 -0.45 -1.97 17.00
CA LEU A 69 0.14 -0.94 17.86
C LEU A 69 -0.63 -0.81 19.18
N PHE A 70 -1.96 -0.73 19.13
CA PHE A 70 -2.80 -0.67 20.33
C PHE A 70 -2.71 -1.95 21.16
N ALA A 71 -2.63 -3.12 20.51
CA ALA A 71 -2.41 -4.38 21.22
C ALA A 71 -1.05 -4.40 21.96
N CYS A 72 0.00 -3.83 21.36
CA CYS A 72 1.31 -3.71 22.00
C CYS A 72 1.29 -2.75 23.20
N ILE A 73 0.55 -1.64 23.10
CA ILE A 73 0.38 -0.69 24.20
C ILE A 73 -0.41 -1.33 25.35
N ALA A 74 -1.50 -2.03 25.04
CA ALA A 74 -2.36 -2.66 26.05
C ALA A 74 -1.64 -3.77 26.84
N LEU A 75 -0.74 -4.50 26.19
CA LEU A 75 0.01 -5.62 26.79
C LEU A 75 1.49 -5.27 27.02
N TRP A 76 1.80 -3.98 27.18
CA TRP A 76 3.17 -3.48 27.21
C TRP A 76 4.08 -4.29 28.15
N SER A 77 5.20 -4.74 27.60
CA SER A 77 6.22 -5.47 28.34
C SER A 77 7.59 -5.22 27.70
N PRO A 78 8.67 -5.02 28.48
CA PRO A 78 9.99 -4.64 27.96
C PRO A 78 10.77 -5.81 27.32
N THR A 79 10.09 -6.74 26.64
CA THR A 79 10.71 -7.86 25.94
C THR A 79 11.25 -7.44 24.56
N PRO A 80 12.30 -8.08 24.04
CA PRO A 80 12.82 -7.78 22.70
C PRO A 80 11.76 -7.99 21.61
N TRP A 81 10.90 -8.99 21.78
CA TRP A 81 9.82 -9.31 20.85
C TRP A 81 8.72 -8.24 20.82
N MET A 82 8.38 -7.66 21.97
CA MET A 82 7.43 -6.54 22.01
C MET A 82 7.97 -5.31 21.28
N LYS A 83 9.25 -4.98 21.47
CA LYS A 83 9.90 -3.89 20.73
C LYS A 83 9.87 -4.12 19.23
N TYR A 84 10.11 -5.37 18.80
CA TYR A 84 9.98 -5.75 17.39
C TYR A 84 8.54 -5.61 16.89
N ALA A 85 7.54 -6.06 17.65
CA ALA A 85 6.12 -5.92 17.29
C ALA A 85 5.70 -4.46 17.07
N ILE A 86 6.14 -3.56 17.97
CA ILE A 86 5.91 -2.12 17.85
C ILE A 86 6.65 -1.55 16.64
N SER A 87 7.86 -2.03 16.34
CA SER A 87 8.59 -1.63 15.14
C SER A 87 7.82 -2.02 13.87
N VAL A 88 7.25 -3.23 13.83
CA VAL A 88 6.47 -3.69 12.68
C VAL A 88 5.27 -2.76 12.46
N ALA A 89 4.48 -2.54 13.50
CA ALA A 89 3.32 -1.64 13.45
C ALA A 89 3.70 -0.19 13.08
N SER A 90 4.73 0.37 13.73
CA SER A 90 5.13 1.77 13.55
C SER A 90 5.72 2.04 12.16
N VAL A 91 6.56 1.15 11.65
CA VAL A 91 7.17 1.32 10.32
C VAL A 91 6.08 1.24 9.25
N SER A 92 5.18 0.26 9.34
CA SER A 92 4.09 0.12 8.38
C SER A 92 3.12 1.31 8.44
N PHE A 93 2.71 1.73 9.64
CA PHE A 93 1.87 2.91 9.81
C PHE A 93 2.54 4.17 9.26
N GLY A 94 3.83 4.39 9.56
CA GLY A 94 4.59 5.54 9.06
C GLY A 94 4.68 5.56 7.53
N ILE A 95 4.93 4.41 6.90
CA ILE A 95 4.94 4.31 5.43
C ILE A 95 3.56 4.63 4.85
N CYS A 96 2.47 4.08 5.40
CA CYS A 96 1.11 4.38 4.94
C CYS A 96 0.80 5.89 5.02
N ILE A 97 1.13 6.53 6.15
CA ILE A 97 0.91 7.97 6.33
C ILE A 97 1.75 8.79 5.36
N ILE A 98 3.02 8.42 5.13
CA ILE A 98 3.89 9.10 4.16
C ILE A 98 3.28 8.98 2.75
N LEU A 99 2.84 7.79 2.34
CA LEU A 99 2.23 7.58 1.03
C LEU A 99 0.93 8.40 0.86
N GLN A 100 0.06 8.43 1.87
CA GLN A 100 -1.16 9.26 1.86
C GLN A 100 -0.83 10.74 1.77
N THR A 101 0.16 11.20 2.54
CA THR A 101 0.57 12.61 2.57
C THR A 101 1.18 13.01 1.22
N MET A 102 2.03 12.16 0.64
CA MET A 102 2.65 12.42 -0.66
C MET A 102 1.62 12.46 -1.80
N GLU A 103 0.65 11.54 -1.79
CA GLU A 103 -0.44 11.54 -2.77
C GLU A 103 -1.37 12.75 -2.59
N PHE A 104 -1.58 13.21 -1.35
CA PHE A 104 -2.34 14.43 -1.06
C PHE A 104 -1.61 15.70 -1.53
N LEU A 105 -0.29 15.80 -1.29
CA LEU A 105 0.52 16.95 -1.70
C LEU A 105 0.73 16.99 -3.22
N GLN A 106 0.89 15.83 -3.86
CA GLN A 106 1.11 15.73 -5.29
C GLN A 106 0.30 14.57 -5.87
N PRO A 107 -0.92 14.84 -6.37
CA PRO A 107 -1.77 13.81 -6.96
C PRO A 107 -1.07 13.08 -8.12
N GLY A 108 -1.14 11.75 -8.13
CA GLY A 108 -0.45 10.89 -9.09
C GLY A 108 1.03 10.67 -8.76
N PHE A 109 1.49 10.97 -7.55
CA PHE A 109 2.85 10.65 -7.13
C PHE A 109 3.08 9.14 -7.06
N LEU A 110 2.10 8.39 -6.57
CA LEU A 110 2.20 6.93 -6.43
C LEU A 110 2.35 6.21 -7.78
N GLU A 111 1.75 6.76 -8.84
CA GLU A 111 1.79 6.20 -10.19
C GLU A 111 3.09 6.53 -10.93
N LYS A 112 3.80 7.60 -10.53
CA LYS A 112 5.02 8.04 -11.21
C LYS A 112 6.13 6.99 -11.08
N PRO A 113 6.78 6.60 -12.19
CA PRO A 113 7.96 5.75 -12.14
C PRO A 113 9.11 6.52 -11.50
N MET A 114 9.67 5.99 -10.40
CA MET A 114 10.76 6.64 -9.66
C MET A 114 12.11 5.98 -9.97
N VAL A 115 12.14 4.64 -9.99
CA VAL A 115 13.36 3.84 -10.21
C VAL A 115 13.09 2.86 -11.33
N GLY A 116 13.53 3.20 -12.54
CA GLY A 116 13.26 2.41 -13.75
C GLY A 116 11.76 2.38 -14.09
N GLU A 117 11.22 1.21 -14.41
CA GLU A 117 9.80 0.99 -14.72
C GLU A 117 8.92 0.77 -13.46
N HIS A 118 9.51 0.78 -12.26
CA HIS A 118 8.78 0.50 -11.03
C HIS A 118 8.35 1.79 -10.31
N SER A 119 7.05 1.91 -10.08
CA SER A 119 6.45 2.99 -9.29
C SER A 119 6.80 2.86 -7.81
N PHE A 120 6.82 3.99 -7.09
CA PHE A 120 7.15 4.02 -5.66
C PHE A 120 6.20 3.16 -4.83
N GLU A 121 4.91 3.13 -5.19
CA GLU A 121 3.90 2.28 -4.55
C GLU A 121 4.29 0.80 -4.55
N LYS A 122 4.77 0.27 -5.68
CA LYS A 122 5.15 -1.14 -5.83
C LYS A 122 6.37 -1.50 -4.99
N LEU A 123 7.33 -0.58 -4.87
CA LEU A 123 8.50 -0.79 -4.01
C LEU A 123 8.08 -0.86 -2.53
N CYS A 124 7.21 0.06 -2.10
CA CYS A 124 6.68 0.05 -0.74
C CYS A 124 5.84 -1.20 -0.45
N SER A 125 5.01 -1.66 -1.39
CA SER A 125 4.16 -2.84 -1.19
C SER A 125 5.00 -4.11 -1.04
N VAL A 126 6.04 -4.30 -1.87
CA VAL A 126 6.97 -5.44 -1.75
C VAL A 126 7.75 -5.39 -0.43
N PHE A 127 8.27 -4.21 -0.06
CA PHE A 127 8.96 -4.03 1.22
C PHE A 127 8.04 -4.39 2.38
N LEU A 128 6.81 -3.87 2.40
CA LEU A 128 5.85 -4.15 3.47
C LEU A 128 5.45 -5.62 3.51
N LEU A 129 5.26 -6.28 2.36
CA LEU A 129 5.00 -7.72 2.33
C LEU A 129 6.11 -8.50 3.06
N LEU A 130 7.37 -8.26 2.70
CA LEU A 130 8.50 -8.92 3.35
C LEU A 130 8.56 -8.58 4.84
N TRP A 131 8.36 -7.31 5.18
CA TRP A 131 8.35 -6.83 6.57
C TRP A 131 7.28 -7.52 7.42
N TRP A 132 6.07 -7.70 6.88
CA TRP A 132 4.99 -8.40 7.55
C TRP A 132 5.18 -9.92 7.58
N ILE A 133 5.81 -10.55 6.58
CA ILE A 133 6.10 -11.99 6.62
C ILE A 133 6.98 -12.32 7.84
N PHE A 134 8.10 -11.62 7.99
CA PHE A 134 8.98 -11.81 9.13
C PHE A 134 8.34 -11.31 10.43
N GLY A 135 7.69 -10.14 10.37
CA GLY A 135 6.95 -9.55 11.49
C GLY A 135 5.96 -10.53 12.09
N THR A 136 4.98 -10.97 11.33
CA THR A 136 3.94 -11.91 11.76
C THR A 136 4.52 -13.24 12.21
N GLY A 137 5.53 -13.77 11.52
CA GLY A 137 6.23 -14.98 11.92
C GLY A 137 6.82 -14.89 13.33
N PHE A 138 7.66 -13.89 13.60
CA PHE A 138 8.25 -13.74 14.94
C PHE A 138 7.20 -13.37 15.99
N ILE A 139 6.32 -12.43 15.68
CA ILE A 139 5.34 -11.89 16.63
C ILE A 139 4.34 -12.96 17.11
N THR A 140 3.98 -13.91 16.26
CA THR A 140 2.98 -14.94 16.55
C THR A 140 3.55 -16.29 16.94
N PHE A 141 4.78 -16.64 16.52
CA PHE A 141 5.40 -17.91 16.91
C PHE A 141 6.43 -17.79 18.04
N LYS A 142 7.08 -16.63 18.21
CA LYS A 142 8.01 -16.35 19.32
C LYS A 142 7.41 -15.45 20.40
N GLY A 143 6.46 -14.59 20.02
CA GLY A 143 5.77 -13.66 20.91
C GLY A 143 5.91 -12.22 20.44
N PRO A 144 5.21 -11.25 21.05
CA PRO A 144 4.41 -11.39 22.26
C PRO A 144 3.03 -12.03 22.07
N PHE A 145 2.52 -12.14 20.85
CA PHE A 145 1.16 -12.60 20.59
C PHE A 145 1.13 -14.08 20.18
N ILE A 146 1.60 -14.97 21.06
CA ILE A 146 1.59 -16.43 20.80
C ILE A 146 0.16 -16.98 20.87
N PHE A 147 -0.65 -16.40 21.76
CA PHE A 147 -2.06 -16.72 21.92
C PHE A 147 -2.93 -15.76 21.10
N THR A 148 -4.06 -16.29 20.63
CA THR A 148 -5.08 -15.50 19.92
C THR A 148 -5.52 -14.31 20.76
N SER A 149 -5.32 -13.13 20.20
CA SER A 149 -5.60 -11.83 20.80
C SER A 149 -5.69 -10.79 19.69
N ASN A 150 -6.06 -9.56 20.01
CA ASN A 150 -6.12 -8.48 19.02
C ASN A 150 -4.78 -8.29 18.27
N GLY A 151 -3.65 -8.44 18.97
CA GLY A 151 -2.32 -8.37 18.35
C GLY A 151 -2.04 -9.54 17.40
N TRP A 152 -2.53 -10.74 17.72
CA TRP A 152 -2.45 -11.89 16.81
C TRP A 152 -3.25 -11.63 15.53
N PHE A 153 -4.49 -11.16 15.66
CA PHE A 153 -5.34 -10.84 14.50
C PHE A 153 -4.79 -9.66 13.69
N GLY A 154 -4.27 -8.62 14.33
CA GLY A 154 -3.60 -7.50 13.67
C GLY A 154 -2.37 -7.95 12.89
N ALA A 155 -1.58 -8.89 13.43
CA ALA A 155 -0.41 -9.44 12.75
C ALA A 155 -0.78 -10.20 11.46
N TRP A 156 -1.74 -11.12 11.54
CA TRP A 156 -2.19 -11.86 10.35
C TRP A 156 -2.96 -10.98 9.36
N GLY A 157 -3.79 -10.07 9.85
CA GLY A 157 -4.50 -9.09 9.03
C GLY A 157 -3.53 -8.21 8.22
N GLY A 158 -2.46 -7.72 8.85
CA GLY A 158 -1.44 -6.91 8.17
C GLY A 158 -0.66 -7.68 7.11
N LEU A 159 -0.33 -8.95 7.38
CA LEU A 159 0.31 -9.83 6.40
C LEU A 159 -0.59 -10.11 5.21
N ILE A 160 -1.84 -10.50 5.44
CA ILE A 160 -2.81 -10.75 4.38
C ILE A 160 -2.95 -9.47 3.55
N SER A 161 -3.26 -8.34 4.18
CA SER A 161 -3.46 -7.05 3.51
C SER A 161 -2.25 -6.63 2.67
N SER A 162 -1.04 -6.83 3.17
CA SER A 162 0.19 -6.53 2.42
C SER A 162 0.39 -7.48 1.24
N CYS A 163 -0.02 -8.74 1.38
CA CYS A 163 -0.07 -9.69 0.28
C CYS A 163 -1.08 -9.28 -0.79
N GLN A 164 -2.28 -8.82 -0.38
CA GLN A 164 -3.29 -8.32 -1.31
C GLN A 164 -2.76 -7.14 -2.11
N TRP A 165 -2.17 -6.16 -1.42
CA TRP A 165 -1.63 -4.96 -2.04
C TRP A 165 -0.43 -5.23 -2.96
N CYS A 166 0.51 -6.08 -2.52
CA CYS A 166 1.72 -6.37 -3.30
C CYS A 166 1.45 -7.25 -4.52
N ILE A 167 0.62 -8.29 -4.38
CA ILE A 167 0.35 -9.24 -5.47
C ILE A 167 -0.75 -8.72 -6.39
N GLY A 168 -1.52 -7.72 -5.95
CA GLY A 168 -2.71 -7.28 -6.66
C GLY A 168 -3.75 -8.39 -6.69
N LEU A 169 -3.90 -9.14 -5.58
CA LEU A 169 -5.03 -10.06 -5.46
C LEU A 169 -6.30 -9.23 -5.49
N ASP A 170 -6.94 -9.18 -6.65
CA ASP A 170 -8.16 -8.45 -6.87
C ASP A 170 -9.30 -9.09 -6.07
N PHE A 171 -9.49 -8.64 -4.83
CA PHE A 171 -10.80 -8.74 -4.15
C PHE A 171 -11.85 -7.90 -4.91
N VAL A 172 -11.50 -7.20 -5.98
CA VAL A 172 -12.44 -6.72 -7.00
C VAL A 172 -13.27 -7.89 -7.55
N SER A 173 -12.69 -9.09 -7.66
CA SER A 173 -13.47 -10.29 -7.95
C SER A 173 -14.47 -10.56 -6.82
N TYR A 174 -14.06 -10.45 -5.55
CA TYR A 174 -14.97 -10.53 -4.39
C TYR A 174 -16.10 -9.52 -4.50
N ASP A 175 -15.86 -8.24 -4.85
CA ASP A 175 -16.95 -7.27 -4.91
C ASP A 175 -17.94 -7.52 -6.06
N SER A 176 -17.44 -8.04 -7.19
CA SER A 176 -18.26 -8.52 -8.31
C SER A 176 -18.99 -9.84 -8.05
N GLN A 177 -18.59 -10.59 -7.01
CA GLN A 177 -19.22 -11.85 -6.66
C GLN A 177 -20.59 -11.64 -6.00
N SER A 178 -21.46 -12.65 -6.16
CA SER A 178 -22.77 -12.67 -5.49
C SER A 178 -22.61 -12.70 -3.97
N ARG A 179 -23.65 -12.26 -3.25
CA ARG A 179 -23.63 -12.15 -1.78
C ARG A 179 -23.32 -13.51 -1.12
N GLU A 180 -23.78 -14.58 -1.74
CA GLU A 180 -23.59 -15.97 -1.31
C GLU A 180 -22.12 -16.39 -1.42
N VAL A 181 -21.49 -16.12 -2.56
CA VAL A 181 -20.07 -16.41 -2.78
C VAL A 181 -19.19 -15.58 -1.84
N LYS A 182 -19.56 -14.31 -1.57
CA LYS A 182 -18.90 -13.48 -0.55
C LYS A 182 -18.93 -14.14 0.83
N TYR A 183 -20.07 -14.70 1.24
CA TYR A 183 -20.17 -15.44 2.51
C TYR A 183 -19.30 -16.70 2.54
N LEU A 184 -19.26 -17.46 1.44
CA LEU A 184 -18.41 -18.65 1.33
C LEU A 184 -16.93 -18.29 1.41
N MET A 185 -16.48 -17.25 0.69
CA MET A 185 -15.09 -16.79 0.75
C MET A 185 -14.70 -16.34 2.16
N ASN A 186 -15.58 -15.62 2.87
CA ASN A 186 -15.33 -15.23 4.26
C ASN A 186 -15.28 -16.44 5.20
N LEU A 187 -16.14 -17.45 4.99
CA LEU A 187 -16.13 -18.68 5.76
C LEU A 187 -14.85 -19.49 5.54
N VAL A 188 -14.36 -19.57 4.31
CA VAL A 188 -13.07 -20.19 3.97
C VAL A 188 -11.93 -19.47 4.67
N LEU A 189 -11.89 -18.14 4.59
CA LEU A 189 -10.87 -17.32 5.25
C LEU A 189 -10.89 -17.53 6.78
N LEU A 190 -12.07 -17.45 7.39
CA LEU A 190 -12.24 -17.68 8.82
C LEU A 190 -11.80 -19.09 9.23
N SER A 191 -12.11 -20.10 8.41
CA SER A 191 -11.73 -21.49 8.68
C SER A 191 -10.22 -21.69 8.64
N ILE A 192 -9.52 -21.08 7.67
CA ILE A 192 -8.05 -21.08 7.61
C ILE A 192 -7.48 -20.42 8.87
N VAL A 193 -8.00 -19.24 9.23
CA VAL A 193 -7.56 -18.50 10.42
C VAL A 193 -7.77 -19.34 11.69
N THR A 194 -8.92 -19.99 11.84
CA THR A 194 -9.22 -20.86 12.98
C THR A 194 -8.26 -22.05 13.05
N ILE A 195 -7.95 -22.70 11.92
CA ILE A 195 -6.99 -23.81 11.89
C ILE A 195 -5.61 -23.33 12.33
N LEU A 196 -5.11 -22.22 11.77
CA LEU A 196 -3.80 -21.66 12.12
C LEU A 196 -3.72 -21.25 13.59
N ALA A 197 -4.76 -20.60 14.11
CA ALA A 197 -4.88 -20.23 15.52
C ALA A 197 -4.83 -21.44 16.48
N SER A 198 -5.28 -22.60 16.01
CA SER A 198 -5.37 -23.83 16.81
C SER A 198 -4.04 -24.61 16.89
N ILE A 199 -3.04 -24.23 16.09
CA ILE A 199 -1.72 -24.90 16.08
C ILE A 199 -0.97 -24.66 17.40
N SER A 200 -0.96 -23.42 17.91
CA SER A 200 -0.21 -23.09 19.14
C SER A 200 -0.74 -23.85 20.37
N PRO A 201 -2.06 -23.88 20.66
CA PRO A 201 -2.60 -24.67 21.77
C PRO A 201 -2.29 -26.17 21.71
N LEU A 202 -2.28 -26.76 20.51
CA LEU A 202 -1.96 -28.17 20.31
C LEU A 202 -0.48 -28.47 20.54
N ARG A 203 0.42 -27.57 20.11
CA ARG A 203 1.87 -27.73 20.32
C ARG A 203 2.25 -27.66 21.79
N GLU A 204 1.59 -26.80 22.55
CA GLU A 204 1.92 -26.54 23.96
C GLU A 204 1.22 -27.49 24.95
N LYS A 205 0.37 -28.42 24.48
CA LYS A 205 -0.42 -29.35 25.31
C LYS A 205 -1.11 -28.64 26.48
N THR A 206 -1.69 -27.48 26.20
CA THR A 206 -2.39 -26.69 27.23
C THR A 206 -3.57 -27.48 27.81
N ARG A 207 -3.98 -27.14 29.04
CA ARG A 207 -5.01 -27.89 29.81
C ARG A 207 -6.35 -28.08 29.08
N ASN A 208 -6.63 -27.29 28.04
CA ASN A 208 -7.85 -27.34 27.21
C ASN A 208 -7.56 -27.67 25.73
N PHE A 209 -6.54 -28.47 25.42
CA PHE A 209 -6.14 -28.80 24.04
C PHE A 209 -7.24 -29.51 23.22
N GLU A 210 -8.20 -30.17 23.87
CA GLU A 210 -9.33 -30.83 23.23
C GLU A 210 -10.16 -29.86 22.37
N GLY A 211 -10.35 -28.62 22.85
CA GLY A 211 -11.06 -27.58 22.11
C GLY A 211 -10.34 -27.16 20.83
N ALA A 212 -9.00 -27.19 20.84
CA ALA A 212 -8.19 -26.87 19.66
C ALA A 212 -8.23 -27.99 18.61
N GLY A 213 -8.36 -29.25 19.03
CA GLY A 213 -8.61 -30.36 18.10
C GLY A 213 -9.96 -30.23 17.40
N LEU A 214 -11.00 -29.89 18.16
CA LEU A 214 -12.35 -29.67 17.62
C LEU A 214 -12.41 -28.47 16.68
N SER A 215 -11.71 -27.37 16.98
CA SER A 215 -11.68 -26.20 16.08
C SER A 215 -10.95 -26.48 14.77
N ILE A 216 -9.88 -27.30 14.76
CA ILE A 216 -9.26 -27.76 13.51
C ILE A 216 -10.24 -28.61 12.72
N ALA A 217 -10.91 -29.58 13.37
CA ALA A 217 -11.89 -30.42 12.69
C ALA A 217 -13.03 -29.58 12.09
N ALA A 218 -13.57 -28.63 12.84
CA ALA A 218 -14.62 -27.71 12.38
C ALA A 218 -14.16 -26.84 11.21
N GLY A 219 -12.96 -26.26 11.28
CA GLY A 219 -12.37 -25.49 10.20
C GLY A 219 -12.15 -26.34 8.94
N ALA A 220 -11.63 -27.57 9.09
CA ALA A 220 -11.40 -28.48 7.96
C ALA A 220 -12.72 -28.91 7.30
N ILE A 221 -13.74 -29.25 8.09
CA ILE A 221 -15.08 -29.56 7.57
C ILE A 221 -15.65 -28.36 6.82
N THR A 222 -15.54 -27.15 7.39
CA THR A 222 -16.04 -25.93 6.75
C THR A 222 -15.34 -25.67 5.42
N LEU A 223 -14.02 -25.92 5.33
CA LEU A 223 -13.28 -25.85 4.06
C LEU A 223 -13.76 -26.87 3.02
N ILE A 224 -13.98 -28.12 3.43
CA ILE A 224 -14.49 -29.17 2.53
C ILE A 224 -15.89 -28.82 2.03
N VAL A 225 -16.77 -28.37 2.92
CA VAL A 225 -18.14 -27.97 2.57
C VAL A 225 -18.13 -26.76 1.64
N CYS A 226 -17.34 -25.72 1.94
CA CYS A 226 -17.24 -24.54 1.08
C CYS A 226 -16.57 -24.84 -0.26
N ALA A 227 -15.74 -25.88 -0.38
CA ALA A 227 -15.16 -26.32 -1.65
C ALA A 227 -16.13 -27.11 -2.53
N TYR A 228 -17.21 -27.64 -1.94
CA TYR A 228 -18.23 -28.43 -2.64
C TYR A 228 -19.45 -27.60 -3.07
N LEU A 229 -19.69 -26.46 -2.40
CA LEU A 229 -20.75 -25.50 -2.70
C LEU A 229 -20.31 -24.48 -3.76
#